data_AF-A0A0D6R5B2-F1
#
_entry.id   AF-A0A0D6R5B2-F1
#
_cell.length_a   1.000
_cell.length_b   1.000
_cell.length_c   1.000
_cell.angle_alpha   90.00
_cell.angle_beta   90.00
_cell.angle_gamma   90.00
#
_symmetry.space_group_name_H-M   'P 1'
#
loop_
_entity.id
_entity.type
_entity.pdbx_description
1 polymer ?
#
loop_
_entity_poly.entity_id
_entity_poly.type
_entity_poly.pdbx_seq_one_letter_code
_entity_poly.pdbx_strand_id
1 'polypeptide(L)'
;MGEVFQPYGLVLRSNSAIQKFLEVAAFSSSTGSSEILLSAKRYLSSDEVPYTVIRDIWFQMEPSQRPQFSSLLGGVTFVLESPKPREKSKELKERLQRLQEMADRKAYDALVRDVTLKEEDKEYFSSYKDQLGFGLHVIAVMFTGYLVGYMAFRALFGHDSVMSVAGGILGLVSGMLLETILFIVRSSAYEMSSTSRARPRKKSKTRQVSM
;
A
#
# COMPACT_ATOMS: atom_id res chain seq x y z
N MET A 1 42.12 -30.82 -1.15
CA MET A 1 41.25 -30.07 -0.22
C MET A 1 41.80 -28.66 -0.14
N GLY A 2 41.26 -27.73 -0.93
CA GLY A 2 41.66 -26.32 -0.85
C GLY A 2 40.89 -25.66 0.29
N GLU A 3 41.59 -25.16 1.30
CA GLU A 3 40.97 -24.32 2.33
C GLU A 3 40.30 -23.12 1.64
N VAL A 4 38.97 -23.06 1.76
CA VAL A 4 38.20 -21.88 1.40
C VAL A 4 38.43 -20.87 2.52
N PHE A 5 39.49 -20.09 2.41
CA PHE A 5 39.70 -18.93 3.26
C PHE A 5 38.58 -17.96 2.95
N GLN A 6 37.55 -17.90 3.80
CA GLN A 6 36.53 -16.87 3.66
C GLN A 6 37.18 -15.53 4.01
N PRO A 7 37.30 -14.60 3.05
CA PRO A 7 37.84 -13.30 3.36
C PRO A 7 36.84 -12.56 4.25
N TYR A 8 37.09 -12.53 5.55
CA TYR A 8 36.35 -11.68 6.46
C TYR A 8 36.66 -10.22 6.11
N GLY A 9 35.69 -9.49 5.58
CA GLY A 9 35.80 -8.05 5.34
C GLY A 9 35.40 -7.61 3.92
N LEU A 10 35.82 -6.40 3.57
CA LEU A 10 35.47 -5.77 2.31
C LEU A 10 36.16 -6.48 1.12
N VAL A 11 35.37 -7.00 0.20
CA VAL A 11 35.85 -7.61 -1.05
C VAL A 11 35.67 -6.62 -2.20
N LEU A 12 36.71 -6.47 -2.99
CA LEU A 12 36.79 -5.55 -4.13
C LEU A 12 36.82 -6.34 -5.43
N ARG A 13 36.10 -5.87 -6.44
CA ARG A 13 36.27 -6.38 -7.80
C ARG A 13 37.61 -5.91 -8.37
N SER A 14 38.34 -6.82 -8.98
CA SER A 14 39.66 -6.60 -9.54
C SER A 14 39.58 -5.60 -10.69
N ASN A 15 40.28 -4.47 -10.55
CA ASN A 15 40.48 -3.49 -11.63
C ASN A 15 41.90 -3.67 -12.20
N SER A 16 42.11 -3.27 -13.45
CA SER A 16 43.41 -3.21 -14.12
C SER A 16 44.54 -2.59 -13.27
N ALA A 17 44.23 -1.58 -12.44
CA ALA A 17 45.19 -0.98 -11.51
C ALA A 17 45.60 -1.94 -10.38
N ILE A 18 44.63 -2.67 -9.82
CA ILE A 18 44.86 -3.69 -8.79
C ILE A 18 45.64 -4.86 -9.39
N GLN A 19 45.28 -5.33 -10.58
CA GLN A 19 46.00 -6.43 -11.26
C GLN A 19 47.47 -6.09 -11.50
N LYS A 20 47.76 -4.92 -12.07
CA LYS A 20 49.16 -4.45 -12.26
C LYS A 20 49.91 -4.32 -10.94
N PHE A 21 49.24 -3.83 -9.89
CA PHE A 21 49.82 -3.75 -8.56
C PHE A 21 50.16 -5.13 -7.98
N LEU A 22 49.26 -6.10 -8.12
CA LEU A 22 49.48 -7.47 -7.68
C LEU A 22 50.55 -8.17 -8.51
N GLU A 23 50.65 -7.91 -9.82
CA GLU A 23 51.75 -8.39 -10.67
C GLU A 23 53.09 -7.87 -10.15
N VAL A 24 53.21 -6.56 -9.95
CA VAL A 24 54.44 -5.95 -9.42
C VAL A 24 54.80 -6.59 -8.08
N ALA A 25 53.84 -6.72 -7.16
CA ALA A 25 54.06 -7.32 -5.85
C ALA A 25 54.41 -8.83 -5.91
N ALA A 26 53.86 -9.58 -6.88
CA ALA A 26 54.10 -11.01 -7.04
C ALA A 26 55.49 -11.32 -7.64
N PHE A 27 56.02 -10.40 -8.45
CA PHE A 27 57.31 -10.53 -9.12
C PHE A 27 58.43 -9.70 -8.49
N SER A 28 58.13 -8.78 -7.56
CA SER A 28 59.14 -8.01 -6.83
C SER A 28 59.80 -8.83 -5.73
N SER A 29 61.09 -9.10 -5.88
CA SER A 29 61.93 -9.79 -4.88
C SER A 29 62.20 -8.97 -3.60
N SER A 30 61.74 -7.72 -3.54
CA SER A 30 61.98 -6.76 -2.44
C SER A 30 60.91 -6.80 -1.32
N THR A 31 59.77 -7.43 -1.53
CA THR A 31 58.67 -7.50 -0.54
C THR A 31 58.92 -8.63 0.47
N GLY A 32 59.39 -8.27 1.66
CA GLY A 32 60.06 -9.15 2.63
C GLY A 32 59.24 -10.24 3.35
N SER A 33 58.06 -10.64 2.87
CA SER A 33 57.29 -11.73 3.49
C SER A 33 56.75 -12.74 2.47
N SER A 34 57.15 -14.01 2.63
CA SER A 34 56.74 -15.14 1.77
C SER A 34 55.22 -15.29 1.67
N GLU A 35 54.49 -15.03 2.77
CA GLU A 35 53.03 -15.14 2.84
C GLU A 35 52.30 -14.16 1.92
N ILE A 36 52.92 -13.00 1.67
CA ILE A 36 52.34 -11.91 0.87
C ILE A 36 52.58 -12.16 -0.61
N LEU A 37 53.75 -12.67 -0.96
CA LEU A 37 54.03 -13.13 -2.31
C LEU A 37 53.06 -14.25 -2.72
N LEU A 38 52.79 -15.18 -1.80
CA LEU A 38 51.80 -16.24 -2.00
C LEU A 38 50.38 -15.67 -2.15
N SER A 39 50.02 -14.68 -1.33
CA SER A 39 48.72 -14.00 -1.41
C SER A 39 48.56 -13.22 -2.72
N ALA A 40 49.57 -12.45 -3.14
CA ALA A 40 49.58 -11.71 -4.40
C ALA A 40 49.44 -12.64 -5.61
N LYS A 41 50.22 -13.73 -5.65
CA LYS A 41 50.11 -14.76 -6.70
C LYS A 41 48.74 -15.44 -6.73
N ARG A 42 48.14 -15.67 -5.57
CA ARG A 42 46.81 -16.29 -5.46
C ARG A 42 45.70 -15.41 -6.03
N TYR A 43 45.72 -14.11 -5.74
CA TYR A 43 44.69 -13.18 -6.20
C TYR A 43 44.96 -12.55 -7.57
N LEU A 44 46.13 -12.82 -8.18
CA LEU A 44 46.50 -12.35 -9.51
C LEU A 44 45.48 -12.75 -10.59
N SER A 45 45.00 -14.00 -10.51
CA SER A 45 44.03 -14.57 -11.47
C SER A 45 42.58 -14.43 -11.00
N SER A 46 42.32 -13.80 -9.86
CA SER A 46 40.98 -13.67 -9.27
C SER A 46 40.32 -12.34 -9.66
N ASP A 47 39.03 -12.38 -10.00
CA ASP A 47 38.22 -11.16 -10.19
C ASP A 47 37.81 -10.53 -8.86
N GLU A 48 37.95 -11.25 -7.75
CA GLU A 48 37.60 -10.78 -6.41
C GLU A 48 38.84 -10.78 -5.52
N VAL A 49 39.13 -9.62 -4.93
CA VAL A 49 40.32 -9.39 -4.11
C VAL A 49 39.91 -8.76 -2.77
N PRO A 50 40.25 -9.39 -1.63
CA PRO A 50 39.98 -8.80 -0.32
C PRO A 50 40.79 -7.52 -0.09
N TYR A 51 40.16 -6.50 0.50
CA TYR A 51 40.81 -5.24 0.82
C TYR A 51 42.02 -5.42 1.77
N THR A 52 41.94 -6.38 2.69
CA THR A 52 43.02 -6.70 3.63
C THR A 52 44.31 -7.07 2.89
N VAL A 53 44.21 -7.89 1.84
CA VAL A 53 45.37 -8.32 1.04
C VAL A 53 46.01 -7.12 0.34
N ILE A 54 45.22 -6.25 -0.30
CA ILE A 54 45.72 -5.06 -0.99
C ILE A 54 46.40 -4.11 -0.01
N ARG A 55 45.77 -3.87 1.14
CA ARG A 55 46.29 -3.03 2.22
C ARG A 55 47.62 -3.57 2.74
N ASP A 56 47.69 -4.86 3.02
CA ASP A 56 48.86 -5.49 3.64
C ASP A 56 50.05 -5.51 2.66
N ILE A 57 49.81 -5.80 1.36
CA ILE A 57 50.82 -5.66 0.30
C ILE A 57 51.31 -4.21 0.21
N TRP A 58 50.39 -3.25 0.19
CA TRP A 58 50.72 -1.82 0.03
C TRP A 58 51.58 -1.30 1.17
N PHE A 59 51.30 -1.72 2.42
CA PHE A 59 52.10 -1.35 3.59
C PHE A 59 53.53 -1.90 3.54
N GLN A 60 53.75 -3.04 2.90
CA GLN A 60 55.07 -3.70 2.86
C GLN A 60 55.91 -3.30 1.65
N MET A 61 55.34 -2.62 0.65
CA MET A 61 56.13 -2.01 -0.42
C MET A 61 56.95 -0.84 0.09
N GLU A 62 58.15 -0.66 -0.47
CA GLU A 62 58.98 0.52 -0.20
C GLU A 62 58.23 1.81 -0.57
N PRO A 63 58.36 2.89 0.23
CA PRO A 63 57.69 4.17 -0.04
C PRO A 63 57.99 4.75 -1.44
N SER A 64 59.16 4.45 -2.00
CA SER A 64 59.63 4.86 -3.32
C SER A 64 58.88 4.18 -4.48
N GLN A 65 58.41 2.95 -4.28
CA GLN A 65 57.73 2.14 -5.30
C GLN A 65 56.21 2.07 -5.09
N ARG A 66 55.71 2.74 -4.05
CA ARG A 66 54.32 2.64 -3.61
C ARG A 66 53.41 3.52 -4.46
N PRO A 67 52.45 2.94 -5.22
CA PRO A 67 51.48 3.73 -5.96
C PRO A 67 50.50 4.43 -5.00
N GLN A 68 49.90 5.53 -5.46
CA GLN A 68 48.87 6.24 -4.69
C GLN A 68 47.67 5.32 -4.44
N PHE A 69 47.31 5.14 -3.16
CA PHE A 69 46.27 4.20 -2.76
C PHE A 69 44.89 4.55 -3.34
N SER A 70 44.57 5.84 -3.41
CA SER A 70 43.34 6.34 -4.05
C SER A 70 43.26 6.00 -5.54
N SER A 71 44.39 5.98 -6.23
CA SER A 71 44.46 5.61 -7.65
C SER A 71 44.26 4.11 -7.87
N LEU A 72 44.68 3.28 -6.90
CA LEU A 72 44.42 1.82 -6.94
C LEU A 72 42.94 1.50 -6.73
N LEU A 73 42.29 2.23 -5.82
CA LEU A 73 40.87 2.04 -5.48
C LEU A 73 39.92 2.84 -6.37
N GLY A 74 40.45 3.65 -7.29
CA GLY A 74 39.66 4.44 -8.23
C GLY A 74 38.82 3.55 -9.15
N GLY A 75 37.50 3.76 -9.15
CA GLY A 75 36.57 3.03 -10.03
C GLY A 75 36.34 1.56 -9.66
N VAL A 76 36.71 1.17 -8.44
CA VAL A 76 36.51 -0.21 -7.95
C VAL A 76 35.08 -0.43 -7.49
N THR A 77 34.50 -1.57 -7.86
CA THR A 77 33.16 -1.99 -7.43
C THR A 77 33.28 -2.91 -6.21
N PHE A 78 32.53 -2.60 -5.14
CA PHE A 78 32.48 -3.44 -3.94
C PHE A 78 31.59 -4.67 -4.19
N VAL A 79 32.09 -5.85 -3.82
CA VAL A 79 31.28 -7.07 -3.78
C VAL A 79 30.65 -7.13 -2.39
N LEU A 80 29.47 -6.53 -2.27
CA LEU A 80 28.66 -6.61 -1.06
C LEU A 80 27.72 -7.80 -1.19
N GLU A 81 27.98 -8.84 -0.41
CA GLU A 81 26.99 -9.90 -0.26
C GLU A 81 25.75 -9.33 0.42
N SER A 82 24.60 -9.46 -0.25
CA SER A 82 23.34 -9.09 0.38
C SER A 82 23.15 -9.95 1.63
N PRO A 83 22.85 -9.34 2.79
CA PRO A 83 22.65 -10.11 4.01
C PRO A 83 21.61 -11.19 3.76
N LYS A 84 21.87 -12.40 4.28
CA LYS A 84 21.00 -13.57 4.08
C LYS A 84 19.54 -13.16 4.34
N PRO A 85 18.62 -13.37 3.39
CA PRO A 85 17.22 -13.00 3.55
C PRO A 85 16.67 -13.61 4.84
N ARG A 86 16.09 -12.76 5.70
CA ARG A 86 15.57 -13.19 6.99
C ARG A 86 14.52 -14.28 6.78
N GLU A 87 14.69 -15.41 7.46
CA GLU A 87 13.69 -16.47 7.47
C GLU A 87 12.39 -15.95 8.09
N LYS A 88 11.31 -15.89 7.31
CA LYS A 88 10.00 -15.44 7.78
C LYS A 88 9.40 -16.50 8.70
N SER A 89 8.85 -16.09 9.85
CA SER A 89 8.13 -16.97 10.78
C SER A 89 6.92 -17.63 10.12
N LYS A 90 6.50 -18.80 10.63
CA LYS A 90 5.34 -19.55 10.10
C LYS A 90 4.06 -18.70 10.13
N GLU A 91 3.81 -18.03 11.26
CA GLU A 91 2.65 -17.13 11.42
C GLU A 91 2.63 -15.98 10.42
N LEU A 92 3.79 -15.41 10.08
CA LEU A 92 3.87 -14.32 9.10
C LEU A 92 3.55 -14.80 7.69
N LYS A 93 3.97 -16.02 7.35
CA LYS A 93 3.64 -16.63 6.04
C LYS A 93 2.15 -16.90 5.93
N GLU A 94 1.52 -17.43 6.97
CA GLU A 94 0.07 -17.66 7.01
C GLU A 94 -0.72 -16.34 6.88
N ARG A 95 -0.29 -15.28 7.58
CA ARG A 95 -0.92 -13.96 7.45
C ARG A 95 -0.78 -13.39 6.03
N LEU A 96 0.40 -13.51 5.42
CA LEU A 96 0.62 -13.06 4.05
C LEU A 96 -0.22 -13.85 3.05
N GLN A 97 -0.35 -15.17 3.24
CA GLN A 97 -1.21 -16.02 2.42
C GLN A 97 -2.68 -15.61 2.55
N ARG A 98 -3.16 -15.35 3.76
CA ARG A 98 -4.53 -14.87 3.99
C ARG A 98 -4.78 -13.51 3.33
N LEU A 99 -3.83 -12.59 3.40
CA LEU A 99 -3.92 -11.29 2.73
C LEU A 99 -3.97 -11.44 1.20
N GLN A 100 -3.16 -12.36 0.66
CA GLN A 100 -3.16 -12.67 -0.77
C GLN A 100 -4.50 -13.26 -1.21
N GLU A 101 -5.04 -14.24 -0.47
CA GLU A 101 -6.34 -14.85 -0.81
C GLU A 101 -7.47 -13.82 -0.81
N MET A 102 -7.47 -12.87 0.14
CA MET A 102 -8.45 -11.78 0.16
C MET A 102 -8.31 -10.84 -1.04
N ALA A 103 -7.08 -10.55 -1.46
CA ALA A 103 -6.83 -9.74 -2.66
C ALA A 103 -7.28 -10.45 -3.94
N ASP A 104 -7.00 -11.75 -4.05
CA ASP A 104 -7.37 -12.58 -5.20
C ASP A 104 -8.88 -12.73 -5.31
N ARG A 105 -9.58 -12.97 -4.18
CA ARG A 105 -11.05 -12.97 -4.14
C ARG A 105 -11.63 -11.65 -4.61
N LYS A 106 -11.11 -10.53 -4.10
CA LYS A 106 -11.58 -9.20 -4.51
C LYS A 106 -11.34 -8.92 -5.99
N ALA A 107 -10.23 -9.41 -6.54
CA ALA A 107 -9.95 -9.30 -7.98
C ALA A 107 -10.91 -10.17 -8.81
N TYR A 108 -11.17 -11.40 -8.37
CA TYR A 108 -12.16 -12.28 -8.99
C TYR A 108 -13.56 -11.65 -8.97
N ASP A 109 -13.99 -11.13 -7.82
CA ASP A 109 -15.28 -10.45 -7.67
C ASP A 109 -15.39 -9.26 -8.62
N ALA A 110 -14.30 -8.48 -8.79
CA ALA A 110 -14.27 -7.37 -9.74
C ALA A 110 -14.41 -7.81 -11.21
N LEU A 111 -13.84 -8.97 -11.59
CA LEU A 111 -13.96 -9.52 -12.94
C LEU A 111 -15.36 -10.06 -13.23
N VAL A 112 -15.99 -10.66 -12.23
CA VAL A 112 -17.33 -11.27 -12.34
C VAL A 112 -18.44 -10.24 -12.11
N ARG A 113 -18.11 -9.08 -11.53
CA ARG A 113 -19.05 -8.01 -11.18
C ARG A 113 -19.98 -7.62 -12.34
N ASP A 114 -19.47 -7.48 -13.55
CA ASP A 114 -20.27 -7.04 -14.70
C ASP A 114 -21.23 -8.15 -15.21
N VAL A 115 -21.01 -9.40 -14.79
CA VAL A 115 -21.89 -10.55 -15.05
C VAL A 115 -22.96 -10.67 -13.97
N THR A 116 -22.60 -10.48 -12.69
CA THR A 116 -23.51 -10.60 -11.54
C THR A 116 -24.37 -9.37 -11.27
N LEU A 117 -23.89 -8.16 -11.62
CA LEU A 117 -24.63 -6.88 -11.48
C LEU A 117 -25.98 -6.86 -12.24
N LYS A 118 -26.20 -7.79 -13.17
CA LYS A 118 -27.48 -7.92 -13.88
C LYS A 118 -28.59 -8.52 -13.01
N GLU A 119 -28.27 -9.22 -11.92
CA GLU A 119 -29.27 -10.04 -11.23
C GLU A 119 -29.52 -9.67 -9.75
N GLU A 120 -28.57 -9.15 -8.96
CA GLU A 120 -28.78 -9.10 -7.48
C GLU A 120 -28.48 -7.78 -6.73
N ASP A 121 -27.72 -6.83 -7.30
CA ASP A 121 -27.15 -5.73 -6.49
C ASP A 121 -28.06 -4.52 -6.23
N LYS A 122 -29.34 -4.53 -6.64
CA LYS A 122 -30.18 -3.34 -6.51
C LYS A 122 -30.96 -3.21 -5.21
N GLU A 123 -31.10 -4.27 -4.40
CA GLU A 123 -32.14 -4.25 -3.34
C GLU A 123 -31.67 -4.55 -1.91
N TYR A 124 -30.56 -5.26 -1.68
CA TYR A 124 -30.23 -5.70 -0.31
C TYR A 124 -29.43 -4.69 0.53
N PHE A 125 -28.44 -4.00 -0.03
CA PHE A 125 -27.61 -3.05 0.73
C PHE A 125 -28.16 -1.62 0.77
N SER A 126 -29.06 -1.25 -0.15
CA SER A 126 -29.80 0.02 -0.07
C SER A 126 -30.82 -0.04 1.06
N SER A 127 -31.56 -1.14 1.17
CA SER A 127 -32.63 -1.30 2.16
C SER A 127 -32.15 -1.13 3.61
N TYR A 128 -30.99 -1.68 4.00
CA TYR A 128 -30.50 -1.51 5.38
C TYR A 128 -30.03 -0.08 5.70
N LYS A 129 -29.32 0.58 4.79
CA LYS A 129 -28.88 1.98 4.98
C LYS A 129 -30.04 2.96 4.88
N ASP A 130 -30.99 2.70 3.99
CA ASP A 130 -32.20 3.49 3.83
C ASP A 130 -33.14 3.29 5.03
N GLN A 131 -33.23 2.09 5.61
CA GLN A 131 -33.99 1.82 6.84
C GLN A 131 -33.37 2.52 8.07
N LEU A 132 -32.03 2.50 8.20
CA LEU A 132 -31.34 3.23 9.27
C LEU A 132 -31.47 4.75 9.09
N GLY A 133 -31.33 5.24 7.86
CA GLY A 133 -31.51 6.65 7.53
C GLY A 133 -32.94 7.12 7.78
N PHE A 134 -33.93 6.29 7.47
CA PHE A 134 -35.34 6.57 7.72
C PHE A 134 -35.64 6.66 9.23
N GLY A 135 -35.20 5.68 10.03
CA GLY A 135 -35.38 5.74 11.48
C GLY A 135 -34.70 6.96 12.13
N LEU A 136 -33.49 7.30 11.68
CA LEU A 136 -32.77 8.49 12.16
C LEU A 136 -33.50 9.79 11.78
N HIS A 137 -34.06 9.87 10.57
CA HIS A 137 -34.84 11.01 10.12
C HIS A 137 -36.09 11.22 10.98
N VAL A 138 -36.85 10.15 11.23
CA VAL A 138 -38.05 10.19 12.08
C VAL A 138 -37.71 10.70 13.48
N ILE A 139 -36.64 10.19 14.09
CA ILE A 139 -36.19 10.67 15.42
C ILE A 139 -35.83 12.15 15.39
N ALA A 140 -35.12 12.61 14.35
CA ALA A 140 -34.71 14.01 14.21
C ALA A 140 -35.91 14.95 14.06
N VAL A 141 -36.90 14.56 13.25
CA VAL A 141 -38.14 15.35 13.06
C VAL A 141 -38.98 15.38 14.34
N MET A 142 -39.10 14.25 15.04
CA MET A 142 -39.79 14.20 16.33
C MET A 142 -39.12 15.09 17.38
N PHE A 143 -37.80 15.01 17.52
CA PHE A 143 -37.05 15.86 18.44
C PHE A 143 -37.22 17.35 18.13
N THR A 144 -37.10 17.70 16.85
CA THR A 144 -37.27 19.08 16.39
C THR A 144 -38.69 19.58 16.61
N GLY A 145 -39.71 18.76 16.30
CA GLY A 145 -41.12 19.08 16.52
C GLY A 145 -41.45 19.30 18.00
N TYR A 146 -40.91 18.48 18.90
CA TYR A 146 -41.05 18.68 20.34
C TYR A 146 -40.43 19.99 20.80
N LEU A 147 -39.19 20.27 20.38
CA LEU A 147 -38.47 21.46 20.82
C LEU A 147 -39.15 22.73 20.31
N VAL A 148 -39.59 22.74 19.05
CA VAL A 148 -40.33 23.85 18.45
C VAL A 148 -41.67 24.05 19.16
N GLY A 149 -42.44 22.98 19.39
CA GLY A 149 -43.71 23.05 20.11
C GLY A 149 -43.55 23.55 21.56
N TYR A 150 -42.51 23.06 22.25
CA TYR A 150 -42.17 23.47 23.61
C TYR A 150 -41.80 24.96 23.66
N MET A 151 -40.95 25.42 22.74
CA MET A 151 -40.54 26.83 22.67
C MET A 151 -41.71 27.74 22.27
N ALA A 152 -42.54 27.31 21.33
CA ALA A 152 -43.71 28.09 20.88
C ALA A 152 -44.70 28.30 22.03
N PHE A 153 -45.04 27.26 22.78
CA PHE A 153 -45.95 27.38 23.93
C PHE A 153 -45.31 28.12 25.10
N ARG A 154 -44.01 27.93 25.34
CA ARG A 154 -43.26 28.71 26.33
C ARG A 154 -43.26 30.21 25.99
N ALA A 155 -43.19 30.56 24.72
CA ALA A 155 -43.29 31.95 24.27
C ALA A 155 -44.72 32.51 24.40
N LEU A 156 -45.75 31.68 24.19
CA LEU A 156 -47.15 32.11 24.18
C LEU A 156 -47.80 32.18 25.57
N PHE A 157 -47.47 31.25 26.47
CA PHE A 157 -48.07 31.10 27.80
C PHE A 157 -47.10 31.43 28.96
N GLY A 158 -45.89 31.90 28.65
CA GLY A 158 -44.87 32.23 29.65
C GLY A 158 -44.21 31.00 30.28
N HIS A 159 -43.57 31.19 31.45
CA HIS A 159 -42.77 30.16 32.15
C HIS A 159 -43.61 29.05 32.83
N ASP A 160 -44.86 28.83 32.41
CA ASP A 160 -45.63 27.69 32.90
C ASP A 160 -45.08 26.39 32.28
N SER A 161 -44.50 25.57 33.17
CA SER A 161 -43.88 24.29 32.82
C SER A 161 -44.91 23.31 32.23
N VAL A 162 -46.16 23.34 32.72
CA VAL A 162 -47.21 22.41 32.29
C VAL A 162 -47.65 22.72 30.87
N MET A 163 -47.87 24.00 30.56
CA MET A 163 -48.29 24.44 29.23
C MET A 163 -47.19 24.28 28.18
N SER A 164 -45.92 24.49 28.56
CA SER A 164 -44.78 24.29 27.67
C SER A 164 -44.60 22.82 27.29
N VAL A 165 -44.76 21.91 28.26
CA VAL A 165 -44.72 20.46 28.01
C VAL A 165 -45.90 20.01 27.13
N ALA A 166 -47.10 20.53 27.39
CA ALA A 166 -48.27 20.28 26.55
C ALA A 166 -48.04 20.74 25.09
N GLY A 167 -47.40 21.90 24.90
CA GLY A 167 -46.99 22.38 23.59
C GLY A 167 -45.96 21.50 22.90
N GLY A 168 -45.00 20.95 23.64
CA GLY A 168 -44.06 19.96 23.12
C GLY A 168 -44.76 18.68 22.64
N ILE A 169 -45.74 18.18 23.40
CA ILE A 169 -46.56 17.02 22.99
C ILE A 169 -47.38 17.34 21.74
N LEU A 170 -48.03 18.51 21.68
CA LEU A 170 -48.75 18.96 20.48
C LEU A 170 -47.80 19.09 19.27
N GLY A 171 -46.58 19.57 19.50
CA GLY A 171 -45.50 19.64 18.52
C GLY A 171 -45.06 18.27 18.02
N LEU A 172 -45.03 17.25 18.89
CA LEU A 172 -44.79 15.86 18.49
C LEU A 172 -45.90 15.32 17.58
N VAL A 173 -47.17 15.52 17.94
CA VAL A 173 -48.30 15.08 17.09
C VAL A 173 -48.25 15.77 15.73
N SER A 174 -47.97 17.08 15.71
CA SER A 174 -47.84 17.85 14.47
C SER A 174 -46.64 17.40 13.64
N GLY A 175 -45.51 17.11 14.27
CA GLY A 175 -44.32 16.56 13.62
C GLY A 175 -44.57 15.18 13.01
N MET A 176 -45.33 14.32 13.68
CA MET A 176 -45.72 13.01 13.15
C MET A 176 -46.60 13.12 11.90
N LEU A 177 -47.53 14.09 11.87
CA LEU A 177 -48.36 14.34 10.69
C LEU A 177 -47.53 14.88 9.51
N LEU A 178 -46.61 15.81 9.77
CA LEU A 178 -45.70 16.33 8.76
C LEU A 178 -44.80 15.24 8.20
N GLU A 179 -44.22 14.40 9.04
CA GLU A 179 -43.39 13.26 8.63
C GLU A 179 -44.18 12.31 7.72
N THR A 180 -45.44 12.02 8.07
CA THR A 180 -46.33 11.17 7.27
C THR A 180 -46.59 11.77 5.88
N ILE A 181 -46.86 13.07 5.80
CA ILE A 181 -47.06 13.76 4.53
C ILE A 181 -45.77 13.78 3.70
N LEU A 182 -44.64 14.08 4.34
CA LEU A 182 -43.33 14.11 3.68
C LEU A 182 -42.95 12.73 3.15
N PHE A 183 -43.24 11.68 3.91
CA PHE A 183 -43.04 10.29 3.52
C PHE A 183 -43.85 9.93 2.27
N ILE A 184 -45.13 10.31 2.23
CA ILE A 184 -46.00 10.08 1.06
C ILE A 184 -45.45 10.81 -0.17
N VAL A 185 -45.10 12.09 -0.05
CA VAL A 185 -44.54 12.86 -1.17
C VAL A 185 -43.21 12.26 -1.63
N ARG A 186 -42.32 11.92 -0.71
CA ARG A 186 -41.01 11.33 -1.03
C ARG A 186 -41.15 9.99 -1.73
N SER A 187 -42.05 9.14 -1.23
CA SER A 187 -42.37 7.84 -1.81
C SER A 187 -42.91 7.99 -3.24
N SER A 188 -43.85 8.90 -3.44
CA SER A 188 -44.42 9.17 -4.78
C SER A 188 -43.38 9.70 -5.78
N ALA A 189 -42.44 10.54 -5.35
CA ALA A 189 -41.37 11.06 -6.20
C ALA A 189 -40.36 9.96 -6.60
N TYR A 190 -40.11 9.01 -5.70
CA TYR A 190 -39.26 7.85 -6.01
C TYR A 190 -39.89 6.96 -7.08
N GLU A 191 -41.19 6.64 -6.99
CA GLU A 191 -41.89 5.85 -8.01
C GLU A 191 -41.91 6.51 -9.40
N MET A 192 -42.02 7.84 -9.45
CA MET A 192 -42.00 8.56 -10.73
C MET A 192 -40.60 8.59 -11.36
N SER A 193 -39.56 8.72 -10.52
CA SER A 193 -38.16 8.72 -10.95
C SER A 193 -37.65 7.36 -11.43
N SER A 194 -38.15 6.26 -10.85
CA SER A 194 -37.82 4.90 -11.28
C SER A 194 -38.43 4.58 -12.64
N THR A 195 -39.65 5.06 -12.89
CA THR A 195 -40.36 4.89 -14.19
C THR A 195 -39.71 5.71 -15.31
N SER A 196 -39.23 6.93 -15.05
CA SER A 196 -38.62 7.79 -16.08
C SER A 196 -37.23 7.34 -16.55
N ARG A 197 -36.53 6.47 -15.80
CA ARG A 197 -35.21 5.94 -16.17
C ARG A 197 -35.26 4.75 -17.13
N ALA A 198 -36.44 4.26 -17.49
CA ALA A 198 -36.60 3.19 -18.45
C ALA A 198 -36.70 3.71 -19.90
N ARG A 199 -35.56 3.67 -20.63
CA ARG A 199 -35.31 3.76 -22.10
C ARG A 199 -34.74 5.08 -22.63
N PRO A 200 -33.73 4.97 -23.50
CA PRO A 200 -34.04 4.86 -24.93
C PRO A 200 -33.53 3.54 -25.54
N ARG A 201 -34.41 2.94 -26.35
CA ARG A 201 -34.19 1.73 -27.14
C ARG A 201 -33.18 2.06 -28.25
N LYS A 202 -31.96 1.51 -28.16
CA LYS A 202 -30.91 1.65 -29.20
C LYS A 202 -31.40 0.97 -30.49
N LYS A 203 -31.72 1.75 -31.53
CA LYS A 203 -32.00 1.23 -32.88
C LYS A 203 -30.73 0.57 -33.41
N SER A 204 -30.77 -0.74 -33.64
CA SER A 204 -29.71 -1.47 -34.35
C SER A 204 -29.76 -1.11 -35.84
N LYS A 205 -28.60 -0.74 -36.38
CA LYS A 205 -28.38 -0.35 -37.77
C LYS A 205 -28.18 -1.64 -38.58
N THR A 206 -29.22 -2.10 -39.27
CA THR A 206 -29.09 -3.17 -40.27
C THR A 206 -28.36 -2.61 -41.48
N ARG A 207 -27.08 -2.96 -41.64
CA ARG A 207 -26.35 -2.82 -42.91
C ARG A 207 -26.48 -4.19 -43.59
N GLN A 208 -27.46 -4.33 -44.47
CA GLN A 208 -27.45 -5.42 -45.44
C GLN A 208 -26.82 -4.93 -46.74
N VAL A 209 -25.89 -5.76 -47.19
CA VAL A 209 -25.11 -5.72 -48.41
C VAL A 209 -26.04 -5.93 -49.60
N SER A 210 -25.84 -5.19 -50.68
CA SER A 210 -26.35 -5.58 -52.00
C SER A 210 -25.34 -5.19 -53.08
N MET A 211 -24.91 -6.25 -53.78
CA MET A 211 -24.31 -6.37 -55.12
C MET A 211 -23.12 -5.50 -55.51
#